data_AF-A0A2S7WBX9-F1
#
_entry.id   AF-A0A2S7WBX9-F1
#
_cell.length_a   1.000
_cell.length_b   1.000
_cell.length_c   1.000
_cell.angle_alpha   90.00
_cell.angle_beta   90.00
_cell.angle_gamma   90.00
#
_symmetry.space_group_name_H-M   'P 1'
#
loop_
_entity.id
_entity.type
_entity.pdbx_description
1 polymer ?
#
loop_
_entity_poly.entity_id
_entity_poly.type
_entity_poly.pdbx_seq_one_letter_code
_entity_poly.pdbx_strand_id
1 'polypeptide(L)'
;MIQTTDKKEIVIQNNTIQKEIPSPDKSKVLVLEYVDKMEIPISFNYRVIDVQSKKELISGIFSGVKMEWETNTSIKAHSYIGIVEKDNQNPEKLFEIIKVE
;
A
#
# COMPACT_ATOMS: atom_id res chain seq x y z
N MET A 1 33.70 33.93 14.05
CA MET A 1 33.68 32.80 13.07
C MET A 1 33.24 31.57 13.86
N ILE A 2 31.92 31.32 14.03
CA ILE A 2 31.02 30.41 13.27
C ILE A 2 31.75 29.10 12.86
N GLN A 3 31.29 27.87 13.12
CA GLN A 3 29.93 27.32 13.10
C GLN A 3 29.74 26.13 14.06
N THR A 4 28.65 26.17 14.84
CA THR A 4 28.05 25.01 15.51
C THR A 4 27.23 24.24 14.48
N THR A 5 27.55 22.96 14.30
CA THR A 5 26.87 22.07 13.35
C THR A 5 25.53 21.64 13.94
N ASP A 6 24.46 22.35 13.59
CA ASP A 6 23.09 21.91 13.87
C ASP A 6 22.79 20.64 13.07
N LYS A 7 22.74 19.50 13.74
CA LYS A 7 22.13 18.27 13.21
C LYS A 7 20.62 18.51 13.10
N LYS A 8 20.17 18.90 11.90
CA LYS A 8 18.76 18.80 11.53
C LYS A 8 18.36 17.33 11.52
N GLU A 9 17.65 16.90 12.56
CA GLU A 9 16.83 15.69 12.48
C GLU A 9 15.79 15.92 11.38
N ILE A 10 15.93 15.18 10.28
CA ILE A 10 14.91 15.10 9.25
C ILE A 10 13.78 14.26 9.83
N VAL A 11 12.79 14.90 10.45
CA VAL A 11 11.54 14.26 10.78
C VAL A 11 10.80 14.02 9.47
N ILE A 12 10.93 12.83 8.90
CA ILE A 12 10.10 12.40 7.78
C ILE A 12 8.69 12.21 8.36
N GLN A 13 7.85 13.24 8.27
CA GLN A 13 6.42 13.11 8.51
C GLN A 13 5.85 12.25 7.38
N ASN A 14 5.83 10.93 7.58
CA ASN A 14 5.05 10.04 6.73
C ASN A 14 3.57 10.40 6.95
N ASN A 15 2.94 11.09 6.00
CA ASN A 15 1.51 11.33 6.03
C ASN A 15 0.79 10.01 5.77
N THR A 16 0.38 9.34 6.84
CA THR A 16 -0.46 8.15 6.77
C THR A 16 -1.88 8.58 6.39
N ILE A 17 -2.40 8.01 5.30
CA ILE A 17 -3.77 8.15 4.83
C ILE A 17 -4.59 6.99 5.40
N GLN A 18 -5.75 7.33 5.96
CA GLN A 18 -6.80 6.39 6.27
C GLN A 18 -7.98 6.61 5.30
N LYS A 19 -8.45 5.53 4.66
CA LYS A 19 -9.58 5.56 3.74
C LYS A 19 -10.61 4.51 4.13
N GLU A 20 -11.88 4.91 4.18
CA GLU A 20 -13.01 4.01 4.43
C GLU A 20 -13.82 3.83 3.15
N ILE A 21 -14.02 2.58 2.75
CA ILE A 21 -14.71 2.21 1.51
C ILE A 21 -15.86 1.25 1.87
N PRO A 22 -17.13 1.70 1.81
CA PRO A 22 -18.26 0.83 2.11
C PRO A 22 -18.42 -0.27 1.04
N SER A 23 -18.89 -1.45 1.45
CA SER A 23 -19.34 -2.49 0.52
C SER A 23 -20.53 -2.01 -0.31
N PRO A 24 -20.83 -2.65 -1.45
CA PRO A 24 -21.97 -2.25 -2.30
C PRO A 24 -23.31 -2.19 -1.56
N ASP A 25 -23.56 -3.15 -0.67
CA ASP A 25 -24.75 -3.20 0.19
C ASP A 25 -24.64 -2.38 1.49
N LYS A 26 -23.48 -1.75 1.73
CA LYS A 26 -23.16 -0.98 2.95
C LYS A 26 -23.21 -1.79 4.25
N SER A 27 -23.22 -3.13 4.17
CA SER A 27 -23.14 -4.02 5.34
C SER A 27 -21.75 -4.06 5.97
N LYS A 28 -20.71 -3.75 5.18
CA LYS A 28 -19.31 -3.80 5.60
C LYS A 28 -18.58 -2.53 5.20
N VAL A 29 -17.50 -2.25 5.91
CA VAL A 29 -16.55 -1.20 5.55
C VAL A 29 -15.16 -1.80 5.45
N LEU A 30 -14.50 -1.54 4.33
CA LEU A 30 -13.06 -1.77 4.15
C LEU A 30 -12.34 -0.52 4.63
N VAL A 31 -11.50 -0.65 5.66
CA VAL A 31 -10.63 0.41 6.14
C VAL A 31 -9.22 0.12 5.62
N LEU A 32 -8.63 1.08 4.93
CA LEU A 32 -7.27 1.03 4.41
C LEU A 32 -6.43 2.10 5.10
N GLU A 33 -5.25 1.71 5.55
CA GLU A 33 -4.23 2.60 6.08
C GLU A 33 -2.93 2.42 5.29
N TYR A 34 -2.41 3.50 4.72
CA TYR A 34 -1.20 3.48 3.89
C TYR A 34 -0.51 4.84 3.90
N VAL A 35 0.79 4.89 3.58
CA VAL A 35 1.55 6.15 3.52
C VAL A 35 1.42 6.79 2.13
N ASP A 36 1.14 8.09 2.08
CA ASP A 36 1.10 8.86 0.82
C ASP A 36 2.51 9.06 0.25
N LYS A 37 3.02 8.05 -0.45
CA LYS A 37 4.26 8.12 -1.22
C LYS A 37 3.94 7.80 -2.67
N MET A 38 4.60 8.49 -3.61
CA MET A 38 4.60 8.14 -5.05
C MET A 38 5.42 6.87 -5.34
N GLU A 39 5.51 5.94 -4.38
CA GLU A 39 6.27 4.70 -4.49
C GLU A 39 5.30 3.52 -4.59
N ILE A 40 5.45 2.74 -5.66
CA ILE A 40 4.72 1.49 -5.87
C ILE A 40 5.73 0.35 -5.69
N PRO A 41 5.39 -0.77 -5.03
CA PRO A 41 4.08 -1.09 -4.45
C PRO A 41 3.76 -0.31 -3.16
N ILE A 42 2.49 0.04 -3.00
CA ILE A 42 1.92 0.59 -1.77
C ILE A 42 1.61 -0.56 -0.83
N SER A 43 2.08 -0.48 0.42
CA SER A 43 1.68 -1.40 1.49
C SER A 43 0.41 -0.88 2.18
N PHE A 44 -0.66 -1.66 2.07
CA PHE A 44 -1.96 -1.41 2.70
C PHE A 44 -2.10 -2.29 3.94
N ASN A 45 -2.26 -1.66 5.11
CA ASN A 45 -2.83 -2.32 6.27
C ASN A 45 -4.36 -2.27 6.11
N TYR A 46 -5.00 -3.43 5.96
CA TYR A 46 -6.43 -3.50 5.70
C TYR A 46 -7.19 -4.24 6.80
N ARG A 47 -8.44 -3.82 7.01
CA ARG A 47 -9.42 -4.54 7.83
C ARG A 47 -10.82 -4.39 7.26
N VAL A 48 -11.62 -5.44 7.42
CA VAL A 48 -13.04 -5.46 7.07
C VAL A 48 -13.85 -5.52 8.35
N ILE A 49 -14.75 -4.56 8.51
CA ILE A 49 -15.59 -4.44 9.70
C ILE A 49 -17.05 -4.62 9.30
N ASP A 50 -17.76 -5.50 10.01
CA ASP A 50 -19.22 -5.61 9.91
C ASP A 50 -19.88 -4.39 10.57
N VAL A 51 -20.75 -3.70 9.83
CA VAL A 51 -21.29 -2.41 10.25
C VAL A 51 -22.27 -2.55 11.43
N GLN A 52 -23.02 -3.65 11.49
CA GLN A 52 -24.03 -3.85 12.53
C GLN A 52 -23.40 -4.28 13.85
N SER A 53 -22.59 -5.33 13.82
CA SER A 53 -21.98 -5.92 15.01
C SER A 53 -20.70 -5.21 15.46
N LYS A 54 -20.14 -4.33 14.61
CA LYS A 54 -18.83 -3.68 14.81
C LYS A 54 -17.67 -4.66 14.96
N LYS A 55 -17.86 -5.93 14.56
CA LYS A 55 -16.82 -6.95 14.62
C LYS A 55 -15.91 -6.86 13.40
N GLU A 56 -14.61 -7.02 13.64
CA GLU A 56 -13.66 -7.28 12.57
C GLU A 56 -13.88 -8.69 12.03
N LEU A 57 -13.95 -8.81 10.70
CA LEU A 57 -14.16 -10.07 9.99
C LEU A 57 -12.85 -10.64 9.45
N ILE A 58 -11.97 -9.77 8.93
CA ILE A 58 -10.65 -10.12 8.41
C ILE A 58 -9.74 -8.88 8.45
N SER A 59 -8.46 -9.10 8.67
CA SER A 59 -7.40 -8.10 8.56
C SER A 59 -6.11 -8.71 8.01
N GLY A 60 -5.23 -7.85 7.52
CA GLY A 60 -3.93 -8.26 7.00
C GLY A 60 -3.15 -7.11 6.39
N ILE A 61 -2.03 -7.46 5.78
CA ILE A 61 -1.17 -6.53 5.03
C ILE A 61 -1.14 -6.99 3.57
N PHE A 62 -1.30 -6.07 2.64
CA PHE A 62 -1.18 -6.32 1.21
C PHE A 62 -0.27 -5.28 0.56
N SER A 63 0.70 -5.70 -0.24
CA SER A 63 1.57 -4.81 -1.01
C SER A 63 1.18 -4.85 -2.50
N GLY A 64 0.74 -3.72 -3.05
CA GLY A 64 0.31 -3.64 -4.44
C GLY A 64 -0.05 -2.23 -4.89
N VAL A 65 -0.91 -2.11 -5.89
CA VAL A 65 -1.31 -0.82 -6.48
C VAL A 65 -2.63 -0.32 -5.89
N LYS A 66 -3.58 -1.22 -5.62
CA LYS A 66 -4.95 -0.86 -5.23
C LYS A 66 -5.68 -2.02 -4.54
N MET A 67 -6.58 -1.71 -3.61
CA MET A 67 -7.58 -2.65 -3.07
C MET A 67 -8.99 -2.06 -3.17
N GLU A 68 -9.97 -2.85 -3.58
CA GLU A 68 -11.37 -2.45 -3.70
C GLU A 68 -12.35 -3.62 -3.51
N TRP A 69 -13.60 -3.33 -3.17
CA TRP A 69 -14.65 -4.35 -3.18
C TRP A 69 -14.96 -4.78 -4.62
N GLU A 70 -14.96 -6.08 -4.87
CA GLU A 70 -15.50 -6.67 -6.11
C GLU A 70 -16.96 -7.04 -5.92
N THR A 71 -17.29 -7.62 -4.76
CA THR A 71 -18.66 -7.97 -4.36
C THR A 71 -18.88 -7.68 -2.87
N ASN A 72 -20.06 -8.01 -2.33
CA ASN A 72 -20.33 -7.87 -0.88
C ASN A 72 -19.52 -8.82 0.02
N THR A 73 -18.85 -9.82 -0.58
CA THR A 73 -18.09 -10.87 0.13
C THR A 73 -16.67 -11.06 -0.39
N SER A 74 -16.25 -10.34 -1.44
CA SER A 74 -14.92 -10.44 -2.02
C SER A 74 -14.26 -9.08 -2.25
N ILE A 75 -12.96 -9.02 -1.95
CA ILE A 75 -12.09 -7.87 -2.21
C ILE A 75 -11.17 -8.24 -3.37
N LYS A 76 -11.02 -7.32 -4.32
CA LYS A 76 -10.05 -7.39 -5.40
C LYS A 76 -8.85 -6.52 -5.05
N ALA A 77 -7.69 -7.15 -5.06
CA ALA A 77 -6.41 -6.51 -4.84
C ALA A 77 -5.58 -6.58 -6.12
N HIS A 78 -4.98 -5.46 -6.52
CA HIS A 78 -4.19 -5.34 -7.73
C HIS A 78 -2.71 -5.36 -7.34
N SER A 79 -2.02 -6.47 -7.60
CA SER A 79 -0.59 -6.58 -7.36
C SER A 79 0.19 -5.68 -8.30
N TYR A 80 1.36 -5.22 -7.85
CA TYR A 80 2.32 -4.55 -8.71
C TYR A 80 3.24 -5.58 -9.36
N ILE A 81 3.42 -5.47 -10.68
CA ILE A 81 4.43 -6.23 -11.41
C ILE A 81 5.40 -5.21 -12.02
N GLY A 82 6.63 -5.20 -11.52
CA GLY A 82 7.69 -4.31 -11.97
C GLY A 82 8.68 -5.00 -12.90
N ILE A 83 9.38 -4.20 -13.68
CA ILE A 83 10.57 -4.62 -14.43
C ILE A 83 11.74 -3.80 -13.88
N VAL A 84 12.79 -4.49 -13.44
CA VAL A 84 14.04 -3.85 -13.01
C VAL A 84 15.09 -4.03 -14.09
N GLU A 85 15.74 -2.94 -14.49
CA GLU A 85 16.89 -2.98 -15.39
C GLU A 85 18.09 -3.58 -14.65
N LYS A 86 18.55 -4.75 -15.10
CA LYS A 86 19.75 -5.41 -14.54
C LYS A 86 21.02 -4.81 -15.15
N ASP A 87 21.49 -3.72 -14.56
CA ASP A 87 22.85 -3.14 -14.69
C ASP A 87 23.42 -2.99 -16.12
N ASN A 88 23.64 -1.73 -16.51
CA ASN A 88 23.91 -1.19 -17.85
C ASN A 88 25.24 -1.60 -18.51
N GLN A 89 25.88 -2.69 -18.09
CA GLN A 89 27.20 -3.11 -18.59
C GLN A 89 27.17 -4.31 -19.55
N ASN A 90 26.00 -4.87 -19.85
CA ASN A 90 25.91 -6.01 -20.76
C ASN A 90 24.66 -5.92 -21.66
N PRO A 91 24.80 -5.67 -22.99
CA PRO A 91 23.68 -5.44 -23.90
C PRO A 91 22.77 -6.65 -24.14
N GLU A 92 23.06 -7.81 -23.55
CA GLU A 92 22.23 -9.02 -23.60
C GLU A 92 21.41 -9.28 -22.33
N LYS A 93 21.44 -8.39 -21.32
CA LYS A 93 20.65 -8.56 -20.09
C LYS A 93 19.20 -8.13 -20.29
N LEU A 94 18.43 -9.12 -20.71
CA LEU A 94 16.97 -9.13 -20.82
C LEU A 94 16.31 -8.75 -19.49
N PHE A 95 15.29 -7.89 -19.58
CA PHE A 95 14.39 -7.48 -18.51
C PHE A 95 13.89 -8.66 -17.67
N GLU A 96 13.91 -8.55 -16.33
CA GLU A 96 13.31 -9.54 -15.43
C GLU A 96 12.03 -9.00 -14.82
N ILE A 97 10.98 -9.81 -14.85
CA ILE A 97 9.71 -9.53 -14.19
C ILE A 97 9.85 -9.92 -12.72
N ILE A 98 9.74 -8.95 -11.82
CA ILE A 98 9.70 -9.22 -10.38
C ILE A 98 8.24 -9.12 -9.93
N LYS A 99 7.74 -10.24 -9.38
CA LYS A 99 6.50 -10.24 -8.59
C LYS A 99 6.88 -9.92 -7.15
N VAL A 100 6.24 -8.91 -6.58
CA VAL A 100 6.35 -8.63 -5.15
C VAL A 100 5.16 -9.32 -4.49
N GLU A 101 5.45 -10.38 -3.73
CA GLU A 101 4.49 -11.14 -2.90
C GLU A 101 4.31 -10.50 -1.52
#